data_AF-A0A6H0HC01-F1
#
_entry.id   AF-A0A6H0HC01-F1
#
_cell.length_a   1.000
_cell.length_b   1.000
_cell.length_c   1.000
_cell.angle_alpha   90.00
_cell.angle_beta   90.00
_cell.angle_gamma   90.00
#
_symmetry.space_group_name_H-M   'P 1'
#
loop_
_entity.id
_entity.type
_entity.pdbx_description
1 polymer ?
#
loop_
_entity_poly.entity_id
_entity_poly.type
_entity_poly.pdbx_seq_one_letter_code
_entity_poly.pdbx_strand_id
1 'polypeptide(L)'
;MKNVMLIGGGVGNAVLFSIGKACIENNNKVLYFAGYRKLNDVFKRTLIEHASSAVVWACEEGLIETSRDQDKSFHGNVVDAIISYQQEILSDAAINLNVIDKIITIGSDKMMKAVNKARKTILKPYLKSGHLAISSINSPMQCMMKEICAQCVQRHVNIKTGEESYVYSCNNQDQAMEFIDFDFLSERLKQNNLQEKLTTKWIDYAQRY
;
A
#
# COMPACT_ATOMS: atom_id res chain seq x y z
N MET A 1 -12.25 -19.37 -3.55
CA MET A 1 -12.40 -17.99 -4.03
C MET A 1 -12.34 -17.04 -2.85
N LYS A 2 -11.43 -16.06 -2.88
CA LYS A 2 -11.33 -14.97 -1.90
C LYS A 2 -11.45 -13.62 -2.62
N ASN A 3 -11.89 -12.59 -1.93
CA ASN A 3 -11.87 -11.21 -2.42
C ASN A 3 -10.69 -10.48 -1.78
N VAL A 4 -9.75 -10.01 -2.61
CA VAL A 4 -8.52 -9.35 -2.16
C VAL A 4 -8.56 -7.89 -2.57
N MET A 5 -8.30 -7.01 -1.61
CA MET A 5 -8.14 -5.58 -1.85
C MET A 5 -6.64 -5.25 -1.88
N LEU A 6 -6.16 -4.73 -3.01
CA LEU A 6 -4.77 -4.28 -3.18
C LEU A 6 -4.74 -2.76 -3.14
N ILE A 7 -3.87 -2.16 -2.34
CA ILE A 7 -3.77 -0.71 -2.18
C ILE A 7 -2.32 -0.28 -2.40
N GLY A 8 -2.05 0.33 -3.55
CA GLY A 8 -0.71 0.72 -3.96
C GLY A 8 -0.52 2.23 -3.99
N GLY A 9 0.65 2.70 -3.53
CA GLY A 9 1.06 4.10 -3.65
C GLY A 9 2.34 4.26 -4.46
N GLY A 10 2.28 5.00 -5.58
CA GLY A 10 3.42 5.25 -6.46
C GLY A 10 4.08 3.95 -6.91
N VAL A 11 5.38 3.80 -6.66
CA VAL A 11 6.15 2.59 -6.99
C VAL A 11 5.67 1.33 -6.26
N GLY A 12 4.90 1.44 -5.17
CA GLY A 12 4.27 0.30 -4.51
C GLY A 12 3.35 -0.51 -5.43
N ASN A 13 2.81 0.13 -6.47
CA ASN A 13 2.04 -0.55 -7.51
C ASN A 13 2.85 -1.58 -8.31
N ALA A 14 4.18 -1.42 -8.40
CA ALA A 14 5.03 -2.31 -9.18
C ALA A 14 5.11 -3.73 -8.61
N VAL A 15 4.96 -3.86 -7.28
CA VAL A 15 4.96 -5.17 -6.61
C VAL A 15 3.55 -5.77 -6.65
N LEU A 16 2.53 -4.94 -6.41
CA LEU A 16 1.15 -5.39 -6.25
C LEU A 16 0.54 -6.03 -7.50
N PHE A 17 0.88 -5.60 -8.72
CA PHE A 17 0.31 -6.25 -9.91
C PHE A 17 0.76 -7.72 -10.05
N SER A 18 1.93 -8.11 -9.53
CA SER A 18 2.35 -9.52 -9.54
C SER A 18 1.52 -10.36 -8.56
N ILE A 19 1.22 -9.81 -7.38
CA ILE A 19 0.31 -10.39 -6.39
C ILE A 19 -1.11 -10.48 -6.96
N GLY A 20 -1.58 -9.42 -7.62
CA GLY A 20 -2.89 -9.38 -8.27
C GLY A 20 -3.02 -10.42 -9.37
N LYS A 21 -2.03 -10.54 -10.26
CA LYS A 21 -1.98 -11.59 -11.29
C LYS A 21 -2.10 -12.99 -10.68
N ALA A 22 -1.30 -13.30 -9.66
CA ALA A 22 -1.38 -14.59 -8.97
C ALA A 22 -2.76 -14.82 -8.33
N CYS A 23 -3.39 -13.77 -7.80
CA CYS A 23 -4.75 -13.86 -7.26
C CYS A 23 -5.77 -14.21 -8.35
N ILE A 24 -5.73 -13.53 -9.50
CA ILE A 24 -6.62 -13.78 -10.64
C ILE A 24 -6.43 -15.20 -11.18
N GLU A 25 -5.19 -15.65 -11.38
CA GLU A 25 -4.87 -17.02 -11.83
C GLU A 25 -5.39 -18.11 -10.88
N ASN A 26 -5.55 -17.79 -9.59
CA ASN A 26 -6.15 -18.68 -8.59
C ASN A 26 -7.66 -18.47 -8.39
N ASN A 27 -8.34 -17.86 -9.36
CA ASN A 27 -9.79 -17.59 -9.34
C ASN A 27 -10.24 -16.77 -8.12
N ASN A 28 -9.43 -15.82 -7.68
CA ASN A 28 -9.82 -14.82 -6.69
C ASN A 28 -10.28 -13.52 -7.38
N LYS A 29 -11.09 -12.73 -6.69
CA LYS A 29 -11.46 -11.38 -7.16
C LYS A 29 -10.51 -10.37 -6.55
N VAL A 30 -10.08 -9.40 -7.36
CA VAL A 30 -9.12 -8.37 -6.94
C VAL A 30 -9.73 -6.99 -7.16
N LEU A 31 -9.95 -6.26 -6.06
CA LEU A 31 -10.28 -4.84 -6.08
C LEU A 31 -8.98 -4.05 -5.86
N TYR A 32 -8.56 -3.30 -6.86
CA TYR A 32 -7.25 -2.63 -6.85
C TYR A 32 -7.43 -1.12 -6.69
N PHE A 33 -6.79 -0.51 -5.70
CA PHE A 33 -6.69 0.94 -5.55
C PHE A 33 -5.26 1.38 -5.90
N ALA A 34 -5.11 2.06 -7.04
CA ALA A 34 -3.83 2.51 -7.56
C ALA A 34 -3.68 4.02 -7.30
N GLY A 35 -2.92 4.38 -6.26
CA GLY A 35 -2.68 5.76 -5.85
C GLY A 35 -1.41 6.36 -6.46
N TYR A 36 -1.52 7.58 -6.99
CA TYR A 36 -0.44 8.37 -7.56
C TYR A 36 -0.50 9.82 -7.07
N ARG A 37 0.64 10.51 -7.08
CA ARG A 37 0.66 11.97 -6.84
C ARG A 37 0.51 12.73 -8.14
N LYS A 38 1.24 12.34 -9.17
CA LYS A 38 1.24 12.98 -10.49
C LYS A 38 0.67 12.06 -11.56
N LEU A 39 0.10 12.64 -12.60
CA LEU A 39 -0.40 11.91 -13.76
C LEU A 39 0.73 11.20 -14.51
N ASN A 40 1.89 11.84 -14.61
CA ASN A 40 3.08 11.27 -15.28
C ASN A 40 3.76 10.16 -14.47
N ASP A 41 3.36 9.92 -13.21
CA ASP A 41 3.87 8.81 -12.41
C ASP A 41 3.12 7.49 -12.70
N VAL A 42 2.04 7.53 -13.49
CA VAL A 42 1.25 6.33 -13.82
C VAL A 42 2.05 5.42 -14.74
N PHE A 43 2.26 4.17 -14.35
CA PHE A 43 3.04 3.20 -15.12
C PHE A 43 2.35 1.83 -15.20
N LYS A 44 2.75 1.04 -16.21
CA LYS A 44 2.34 -0.36 -16.40
C LYS A 44 0.82 -0.58 -16.26
N ARG A 45 0.04 0.37 -16.77
CA ARG A 45 -1.42 0.41 -16.66
C ARG A 45 -2.09 -0.92 -17.06
N THR A 46 -1.73 -1.44 -18.23
CA THR A 46 -2.23 -2.73 -18.73
C THR A 46 -1.90 -3.91 -17.80
N LEU A 47 -0.77 -3.89 -17.09
CA LEU A 47 -0.45 -4.95 -16.12
C LEU A 47 -1.32 -4.85 -14.86
N ILE A 48 -1.59 -3.63 -14.38
CA ILE A 48 -2.49 -3.40 -13.24
C ILE A 48 -3.91 -3.83 -13.59
N GLU A 49 -4.37 -3.50 -14.80
CA GLU A 49 -5.69 -3.91 -15.32
C GLU A 49 -5.80 -5.44 -15.40
N HIS A 50 -4.84 -6.13 -16.00
CA HIS A 50 -4.85 -7.61 -16.04
C HIS A 50 -4.71 -8.28 -14.67
N ALA A 51 -4.11 -7.60 -13.70
CA ALA A 51 -3.94 -8.08 -12.34
C ALA A 51 -5.15 -7.81 -11.43
N SER A 52 -6.26 -7.30 -11.98
CA SER A 52 -7.41 -6.84 -11.19
C SER A 52 -8.74 -7.18 -11.85
N SER A 53 -9.74 -7.44 -11.01
CA SER A 53 -11.13 -7.52 -11.47
C SER A 53 -11.71 -6.13 -11.71
N ALA A 54 -11.34 -5.15 -10.88
CA ALA A 54 -11.63 -3.73 -11.05
C ALA A 54 -10.50 -2.87 -10.44
N VAL A 55 -10.22 -1.71 -11.04
CA VAL A 55 -9.26 -0.72 -10.56
C VAL A 55 -9.96 0.59 -10.25
N VAL A 56 -9.63 1.17 -9.11
CA VAL A 56 -9.88 2.57 -8.79
C VAL A 56 -8.55 3.30 -8.88
N TRP A 57 -8.41 4.14 -9.90
CA TRP A 57 -7.26 5.01 -10.11
C TRP A 57 -7.43 6.27 -9.29
N ALA A 58 -6.57 6.48 -8.30
CA ALA A 58 -6.56 7.69 -7.47
C ALA A 58 -5.33 8.53 -7.78
N CYS A 59 -5.51 9.80 -8.13
CA CYS A 59 -4.39 10.70 -8.38
C CYS A 59 -4.64 12.08 -7.78
N GLU A 60 -3.65 12.66 -7.10
CA GLU A 60 -3.76 13.98 -6.46
C GLU A 60 -3.76 15.14 -7.49
N GLU A 61 -3.15 14.96 -8.66
CA GLU A 61 -3.04 15.99 -9.70
C GLU A 61 -4.29 16.08 -10.61
N GLY A 62 -5.03 14.99 -10.80
CA GLY A 62 -6.22 14.98 -11.65
C GLY A 62 -6.83 13.59 -11.84
N LEU A 63 -7.70 13.45 -12.83
CA LEU A 63 -8.32 12.16 -13.18
C LEU A 63 -7.45 11.39 -14.17
N ILE A 64 -7.27 10.10 -13.89
CA ILE A 64 -6.66 9.15 -14.82
C ILE A 64 -7.78 8.56 -15.68
N GLU A 65 -7.68 8.70 -17.01
CA GLU A 65 -8.63 8.08 -17.93
C GLU A 65 -8.71 6.56 -17.70
N THR A 66 -9.90 5.96 -17.81
CA THR A 66 -10.10 4.51 -17.66
C THR A 66 -10.36 3.87 -19.03
N SER A 67 -9.95 2.60 -19.20
CA SER A 67 -10.04 1.86 -20.48
C SER A 67 -11.05 0.72 -20.41
N ARG A 68 -11.57 0.44 -19.21
CA ARG A 68 -12.54 -0.63 -18.91
C ARG A 68 -13.72 -0.03 -18.15
N ASP A 69 -14.92 -0.49 -18.44
CA ASP A 69 -16.17 0.06 -17.89
C ASP A 69 -16.28 -0.09 -16.36
N GLN A 70 -15.71 -1.17 -15.82
CA GLN A 70 -15.69 -1.42 -14.38
C GLN A 70 -14.64 -0.62 -13.63
N ASP A 71 -13.67 -0.03 -14.32
CA ASP A 71 -12.62 0.78 -13.70
C ASP A 71 -13.12 2.20 -13.45
N LYS A 72 -12.65 2.80 -12.36
CA LYS A 72 -13.06 4.13 -11.92
C LYS A 72 -11.85 5.02 -11.71
N SER A 73 -12.06 6.33 -11.76
CA SER A 73 -11.04 7.33 -11.50
C SER A 73 -11.50 8.27 -10.38
N PHE A 74 -10.56 8.72 -9.58
CA PHE A 74 -10.80 9.60 -8.44
C PHE A 74 -9.68 10.65 -8.33
N HIS A 75 -10.07 11.92 -8.23
CA HIS A 75 -9.14 13.02 -8.02
C HIS A 75 -8.94 13.21 -6.50
N GLY A 76 -7.79 12.79 -6.00
CA GLY A 76 -7.42 12.86 -4.60
C GLY A 76 -6.51 11.71 -4.17
N ASN A 77 -6.34 11.55 -2.86
CA ASN A 77 -5.51 10.46 -2.33
C ASN A 77 -6.27 9.12 -2.31
N VAL A 78 -5.51 8.04 -2.12
CA VAL A 78 -6.06 6.67 -2.17
C VAL A 78 -7.03 6.35 -1.03
N VAL A 79 -6.90 6.97 0.15
CA VAL A 79 -7.81 6.73 1.28
C VAL A 79 -9.18 7.33 0.99
N ASP A 80 -9.21 8.56 0.48
CA ASP A 80 -10.45 9.22 0.07
C ASP A 80 -11.12 8.48 -1.08
N ALA A 81 -10.33 7.95 -2.03
CA ALA A 81 -10.84 7.11 -3.10
C ALA A 81 -11.56 5.84 -2.58
N ILE A 82 -11.04 5.20 -1.53
CA ILE A 82 -11.69 4.04 -0.90
C ILE A 82 -13.01 4.43 -0.23
N ILE A 83 -13.04 5.58 0.45
CA ILE A 83 -14.26 6.11 1.09
C ILE A 83 -15.32 6.44 0.04
N SER A 84 -14.94 7.13 -1.04
CA SER A 84 -15.85 7.46 -2.15
C SER A 84 -16.34 6.24 -2.90
N TYR A 85 -15.49 5.22 -3.07
CA TYR A 85 -15.89 3.93 -3.64
C TYR A 85 -16.98 3.25 -2.80
N GLN A 86 -16.87 3.29 -1.47
CA GLN A 86 -17.86 2.72 -0.58
C GLN A 86 -19.19 3.49 -0.55
N GLN A 87 -19.16 4.81 -0.71
CA GLN A 87 -20.37 5.64 -0.69
C GLN A 87 -21.22 5.52 -1.96
N GLU A 88 -20.92 4.56 -2.85
CA GLU A 88 -21.62 4.31 -4.11
C GLU A 88 -21.67 5.54 -5.04
N ILE A 89 -20.82 6.55 -4.79
CA ILE A 89 -20.60 7.68 -5.70
C ILE A 89 -20.08 7.17 -7.05
N LEU A 90 -19.44 5.99 -7.06
CA LEU A 90 -18.99 5.26 -8.23
C LEU A 90 -20.01 4.22 -8.75
N SER A 91 -21.30 4.41 -8.47
CA SER A 91 -22.57 3.87 -9.03
C SER A 91 -22.74 2.38 -9.41
N ASP A 92 -21.70 1.57 -9.55
CA ASP A 92 -21.75 0.12 -9.84
C ASP A 92 -20.48 -0.55 -9.30
N ALA A 93 -20.36 -0.64 -7.97
CA ALA A 93 -19.18 -1.20 -7.33
C ALA A 93 -19.03 -2.69 -7.68
N ALA A 94 -18.12 -3.02 -8.60
CA ALA A 94 -17.86 -4.39 -9.06
C ALA A 94 -17.57 -5.39 -7.91
N ILE A 95 -17.04 -4.88 -6.79
CA ILE A 95 -16.75 -5.66 -5.57
C ILE A 95 -17.09 -4.82 -4.34
N ASN A 96 -18.00 -5.29 -3.48
CA ASN A 96 -18.34 -4.62 -2.22
C ASN A 96 -17.20 -4.77 -1.19
N LEU A 97 -16.94 -3.73 -0.38
CA LEU A 97 -15.92 -3.80 0.69
C LEU A 97 -16.28 -4.82 1.79
N ASN A 98 -17.57 -5.13 1.99
CA ASN A 98 -18.04 -6.03 3.05
C ASN A 98 -17.74 -7.51 2.78
N VAL A 99 -17.33 -7.86 1.55
CA VAL A 99 -16.91 -9.22 1.17
C VAL A 99 -15.39 -9.37 1.08
N ILE A 100 -14.60 -8.33 1.35
CA ILE A 100 -13.13 -8.37 1.29
C ILE A 100 -12.56 -9.26 2.40
N ASP A 101 -11.80 -10.28 2.01
CA ASP A 101 -11.17 -11.24 2.93
C ASP A 101 -9.77 -10.79 3.37
N LYS A 102 -9.04 -10.12 2.46
CA LYS A 102 -7.65 -9.71 2.68
C LYS A 102 -7.39 -8.35 2.06
N ILE A 103 -6.71 -7.48 2.82
CA ILE A 103 -6.19 -6.19 2.38
C ILE A 103 -4.66 -6.27 2.36
N ILE A 104 -4.03 -5.91 1.24
CA ILE A 104 -2.58 -5.80 1.11
C ILE A 104 -2.27 -4.37 0.70
N THR A 105 -1.46 -3.67 1.49
CA THR A 105 -1.08 -2.28 1.23
C THR A 105 0.43 -2.15 1.07
N ILE A 106 0.85 -1.49 -0.01
CA ILE A 106 2.26 -1.22 -0.31
C ILE A 106 2.40 0.23 -0.78
N GLY A 107 3.19 1.02 -0.06
CA GLY A 107 3.47 2.40 -0.42
C GLY A 107 4.32 3.07 0.65
N SER A 108 4.20 4.40 0.79
CA SER A 108 4.88 5.10 1.88
C SER A 108 4.36 4.67 3.26
N ASP A 109 5.22 4.76 4.27
CA ASP A 109 4.88 4.58 5.69
C ASP A 109 3.64 5.40 6.10
N LYS A 110 3.57 6.66 5.64
CA LYS A 110 2.43 7.55 5.89
C LYS A 110 1.14 7.04 5.26
N MET A 111 1.19 6.58 4.02
CA MET A 111 0.02 6.02 3.33
C MET A 111 -0.45 4.74 4.02
N MET A 112 0.47 3.82 4.34
CA MET A 112 0.14 2.58 5.03
C MET A 112 -0.47 2.85 6.43
N LYS A 113 0.07 3.82 7.16
CA LYS A 113 -0.50 4.28 8.44
C LYS A 113 -1.92 4.83 8.26
N ALA A 114 -2.14 5.66 7.24
CA ALA A 114 -3.44 6.26 6.95
C ALA A 114 -4.49 5.21 6.59
N VAL A 115 -4.13 4.24 5.74
CA VAL A 115 -4.98 3.10 5.39
C VAL A 115 -5.33 2.27 6.62
N ASN A 116 -4.35 1.91 7.46
CA ASN A 116 -4.60 1.14 8.68
C ASN A 116 -5.53 1.90 9.66
N LYS A 117 -5.36 3.22 9.77
CA LYS A 117 -6.26 4.07 10.58
C LYS A 117 -7.67 4.05 10.01
N ALA A 118 -7.84 4.35 8.72
CA ALA A 118 -9.15 4.42 8.06
C ALA A 118 -9.92 3.10 8.17
N ARG A 119 -9.22 1.97 7.95
CA ARG A 119 -9.74 0.61 8.12
C ARG A 119 -10.33 0.34 9.51
N LYS A 120 -9.69 0.89 10.56
CA LYS A 120 -10.11 0.73 11.97
C LYS A 120 -11.17 1.76 12.40
N THR A 121 -11.35 2.85 11.65
CA THR A 121 -12.28 3.93 11.98
C THR A 121 -13.41 4.02 10.95
N ILE A 122 -13.29 4.89 9.96
CA ILE A 122 -14.36 5.26 9.04
C ILE A 122 -14.79 4.12 8.11
N LEU A 123 -13.87 3.24 7.74
CA LEU A 123 -14.17 2.09 6.88
C LEU A 123 -14.62 0.85 7.67
N LYS A 124 -14.48 0.87 9.00
CA LYS A 124 -14.79 -0.29 9.86
C LYS A 124 -16.21 -0.86 9.64
N PRO A 125 -17.27 -0.04 9.50
CA PRO A 125 -18.63 -0.54 9.30
C PRO A 125 -18.84 -1.26 7.96
N TYR A 126 -17.99 -0.96 6.97
CA TYR A 126 -18.14 -1.41 5.59
C TYR A 126 -17.25 -2.60 5.25
N LEU A 127 -16.26 -2.91 6.08
CA LEU A 127 -15.34 -4.01 5.86
C LEU A 127 -15.82 -5.29 6.55
N LYS A 128 -15.54 -6.43 5.92
CA LYS A 128 -15.81 -7.75 6.50
C LYS A 128 -15.20 -7.86 7.90
N SER A 129 -15.98 -8.29 8.89
CA SER A 129 -15.43 -8.55 10.23
C SER A 129 -14.35 -9.64 10.16
N GLY A 130 -13.19 -9.40 10.78
CA GLY A 130 -12.08 -10.36 10.80
C GLY A 130 -11.29 -10.49 9.49
N HIS A 131 -11.41 -9.55 8.54
CA HIS A 131 -10.53 -9.50 7.37
C HIS A 131 -9.05 -9.42 7.79
N LEU A 132 -8.18 -10.05 7.02
CA LEU A 132 -6.74 -9.99 7.23
C LEU A 132 -6.17 -8.71 6.60
N ALA A 133 -5.43 -7.89 7.35
CA ALA A 133 -4.84 -6.67 6.84
C ALA A 133 -3.31 -6.71 6.96
N ILE A 134 -2.62 -6.56 5.83
CA ILE A 134 -1.16 -6.66 5.74
C ILE A 134 -0.60 -5.38 5.12
N SER A 135 0.49 -4.89 5.71
CA SER A 135 1.37 -3.90 5.08
C SER A 135 2.69 -4.56 4.73
N SER A 136 3.16 -4.34 3.49
CA SER A 136 4.50 -4.76 3.11
C SER A 136 5.49 -3.68 3.55
N ILE A 137 6.21 -3.95 4.63
CA ILE A 137 6.99 -2.95 5.35
C ILE A 137 8.31 -2.64 4.62
N ASN A 138 8.59 -1.36 4.45
CA ASN A 138 9.76 -0.83 3.76
C ASN A 138 10.87 -0.39 4.74
N SER A 139 11.09 -1.12 5.84
CA SER A 139 12.15 -0.81 6.81
C SER A 139 13.51 -0.68 6.10
N PRO A 140 14.41 0.22 6.56
CA PRO A 140 15.75 0.34 5.97
C PRO A 140 16.47 -1.01 6.05
N MET A 141 17.12 -1.43 4.98
CA MET A 141 17.81 -2.73 4.93
C MET A 141 19.29 -2.54 4.60
N GLN A 142 20.14 -3.42 5.13
CA GLN A 142 21.57 -3.47 4.83
C GLN A 142 21.98 -4.85 4.30
N CYS A 143 22.00 -5.88 5.16
CA CYS A 143 22.48 -7.20 4.74
C CYS A 143 21.44 -8.01 3.94
N MET A 144 20.16 -7.86 4.25
CA MET A 144 19.07 -8.71 3.73
C MET A 144 19.26 -10.23 3.92
N MET A 145 20.15 -10.65 4.85
CA MET A 145 20.50 -12.06 5.08
C MET A 145 19.61 -12.78 6.11
N LYS A 146 18.39 -12.28 6.36
CA LYS A 146 17.43 -12.80 7.37
C LYS A 146 17.98 -12.80 8.81
N GLU A 147 17.56 -11.80 9.59
CA GLU A 147 17.81 -11.75 11.06
C GLU A 147 19.27 -11.56 11.50
N ILE A 148 20.17 -11.13 10.59
CA ILE A 148 21.59 -10.94 10.91
C ILE A 148 21.90 -9.53 11.44
N CYS A 149 21.68 -8.48 10.65
CA CYS A 149 22.21 -7.13 10.98
C CYS A 149 21.26 -6.21 11.76
N ALA A 150 19.99 -6.60 11.93
CA ALA A 150 18.93 -5.80 12.56
C ALA A 150 18.62 -4.39 11.97
N GLN A 151 19.28 -3.96 10.89
CA GLN A 151 18.96 -2.66 10.27
C GLN A 151 17.46 -2.54 9.89
N CYS A 152 16.88 -3.66 9.44
CA CYS A 152 15.49 -3.79 9.02
C CYS A 152 14.53 -4.16 10.16
N VAL A 153 14.93 -3.99 11.42
CA VAL A 153 14.05 -4.29 12.55
C VAL A 153 12.82 -3.37 12.51
N GLN A 154 11.65 -3.96 12.75
CA GLN A 154 10.37 -3.29 12.85
C GLN A 154 9.73 -3.64 14.19
N ARG A 155 9.37 -2.61 14.95
CA ARG A 155 8.67 -2.79 16.22
C ARG A 155 7.20 -3.12 15.97
N HIS A 156 6.72 -4.11 16.72
CA HIS A 156 5.33 -4.51 16.83
C HIS A 156 4.82 -4.22 18.25
N VAL A 157 3.61 -3.70 18.36
CA VAL A 157 2.95 -3.42 19.63
C VAL A 157 1.53 -3.96 19.57
N ASN A 158 1.19 -4.88 20.48
CA ASN A 158 -0.18 -5.34 20.64
C ASN A 158 -0.96 -4.32 21.48
N ILE A 159 -1.84 -3.56 20.85
CA ILE A 159 -2.62 -2.50 21.51
C ILE A 159 -3.51 -3.03 22.65
N LYS A 160 -3.91 -4.31 22.62
CA LYS A 160 -4.77 -4.89 23.66
C LYS A 160 -3.99 -5.29 24.91
N THR A 161 -2.76 -5.79 24.75
CA THR A 161 -1.95 -6.32 25.86
C THR A 161 -0.80 -5.40 26.27
N GLY A 162 -0.41 -4.46 25.42
CA GLY A 162 0.78 -3.63 25.59
C GLY A 162 2.09 -4.35 25.26
N GLU A 163 2.02 -5.61 24.82
CA GLU A 163 3.21 -6.41 24.52
C GLU A 163 3.96 -5.87 23.30
N GLU A 164 5.28 -5.67 23.46
CA GLU A 164 6.17 -5.30 22.38
C GLU A 164 6.92 -6.52 21.85
N SER A 165 7.06 -6.58 20.52
CA SER A 165 7.90 -7.57 19.85
C SER A 165 8.62 -6.92 18.67
N TYR A 166 9.60 -7.62 18.11
CA TYR A 166 10.43 -7.09 17.03
C TYR A 166 10.49 -8.11 15.89
N VAL A 167 10.22 -7.64 14.68
CA VAL A 167 10.26 -8.44 13.46
C VAL A 167 11.33 -7.88 12.53
N TYR A 168 12.16 -8.75 11.96
CA TYR A 168 13.13 -8.34 10.95
C TYR A 168 12.45 -8.37 9.60
N SER A 169 12.26 -7.20 8.97
CA SER A 169 11.52 -7.10 7.70
C SER A 169 12.16 -7.90 6.55
N CYS A 170 13.46 -8.21 6.62
CA CYS A 170 14.11 -9.11 5.64
C CYS A 170 13.76 -10.60 5.85
N ASN A 171 13.27 -10.99 7.03
CA ASN A 171 12.73 -12.33 7.29
C ASN A 171 11.22 -12.39 7.03
N ASN A 172 10.48 -11.37 7.49
CA ASN A 172 9.06 -11.22 7.19
C ASN A 172 8.70 -9.77 6.84
N GLN A 173 8.58 -9.47 5.55
CA GLN A 173 8.25 -8.13 5.06
C GLN A 173 6.75 -7.83 5.16
N ASP A 174 5.91 -8.84 4.96
CA ASP A 174 4.46 -8.74 4.91
C ASP A 174 3.87 -8.94 6.31
N GLN A 175 3.69 -7.82 7.02
CA GLN A 175 3.37 -7.83 8.44
C GLN A 175 1.91 -7.41 8.69
N ALA A 176 1.30 -7.99 9.72
CA ALA A 176 -0.08 -7.69 10.10
C ALA A 176 -0.21 -6.25 10.64
N MET A 177 -1.11 -5.47 10.03
CA MET A 177 -1.31 -4.06 10.36
C MET A 177 -1.81 -3.82 11.79
N GLU A 178 -2.33 -4.86 12.44
CA GLU A 178 -2.76 -4.86 13.83
C GLU A 178 -1.62 -4.49 14.79
N PHE A 179 -0.40 -4.95 14.49
CA PHE A 179 0.75 -4.86 15.40
C PHE A 179 1.78 -3.82 14.98
N ILE A 180 1.83 -3.42 13.71
CA ILE A 180 2.88 -2.52 13.21
C ILE A 180 2.85 -1.15 13.91
N ASP A 181 4.00 -0.76 14.47
CA ASP A 181 4.25 0.60 14.89
C ASP A 181 4.78 1.45 13.72
N PHE A 182 3.86 2.21 13.11
CA PHE A 182 4.19 3.09 11.98
C PHE A 182 5.01 4.33 12.38
N ASP A 183 4.96 4.77 13.64
CA ASP A 183 5.78 5.89 14.10
C ASP A 183 7.24 5.47 14.25
N PHE A 184 7.47 4.27 14.80
CA PHE A 184 8.78 3.64 14.80
C PHE A 184 9.35 3.49 13.38
N LEU A 185 8.54 3.02 12.42
CA LEU A 185 8.95 2.90 11.02
C LEU A 185 9.33 4.27 10.43
N SER A 186 8.49 5.29 10.62
CA SER A 186 8.73 6.66 10.14
C SER A 186 10.06 7.22 10.64
N GLU A 187 10.37 7.04 11.93
CA GLU A 187 11.64 7.55 12.49
C GLU A 187 12.85 6.77 11.96
N ARG A 188 12.75 5.44 11.83
CA ARG A 188 13.85 4.64 11.23
C ARG A 188 14.12 5.00 9.78
N LEU A 189 13.09 5.29 8.99
CA LEU A 189 13.24 5.73 7.60
C LEU A 189 13.97 7.07 7.45
N LYS A 190 13.99 7.91 8.49
CA LYS A 190 14.68 9.21 8.48
C LYS A 190 16.10 9.15 9.01
N GLN A 191 16.57 7.99 9.47
CA GLN A 191 17.87 7.85 10.16
C GLN A 191 19.04 8.42 9.35
N ASN A 192 18.99 8.31 8.02
CA ASN A 192 20.04 8.78 7.11
C ASN A 192 19.72 10.08 6.38
N ASN A 193 18.68 10.82 6.79
CA ASN A 193 18.14 11.94 6.01
C ASN A 193 19.17 13.04 5.65
N LEU A 194 20.09 13.35 6.58
CA LEU A 194 21.16 14.31 6.32
C LEU A 194 22.11 13.80 5.24
N GLN A 195 22.56 12.55 5.35
CA GLN A 195 23.48 11.93 4.40
C GLN A 195 22.85 11.80 3.01
N GLU A 196 21.58 11.42 2.94
CA GLU A 196 20.81 11.35 1.69
C GLU A 196 20.79 12.71 0.98
N LYS A 197 20.44 13.79 1.69
CA LYS A 197 20.41 15.16 1.14
C LYS A 197 21.79 15.65 0.68
N LEU A 198 22.83 15.38 1.46
CA LEU A 198 24.20 15.74 1.08
C LEU A 198 24.64 14.96 -0.16
N THR A 199 24.32 13.68 -0.24
CA THR A 199 24.64 12.82 -1.38
C THR A 199 23.94 13.30 -2.65
N THR A 200 22.66 13.68 -2.58
CA THR A 200 21.95 14.28 -3.73
C THR A 200 22.65 15.53 -4.22
N LYS A 201 23.00 16.47 -3.32
CA LYS A 201 23.74 17.69 -3.71
C LYS A 201 25.11 17.41 -4.31
N TRP A 202 25.79 16.38 -3.80
CA TRP A 202 27.08 15.97 -4.33
C TRP A 202 26.96 15.36 -5.74
N ILE A 203 25.98 14.50 -5.96
CA ILE A 203 25.68 13.94 -7.30
C ILE A 203 25.33 15.06 -8.28
N ASP A 204 24.47 16.00 -7.88
CA ASP A 204 24.10 17.16 -8.71
C ASP A 204 25.31 18.02 -9.08
N TYR A 205 26.30 18.14 -8.18
CA TYR A 205 27.55 18.84 -8.45
C TYR A 205 28.42 18.04 -9.43
N ALA A 206 28.59 16.73 -9.19
CA ALA A 206 29.42 15.86 -10.01
C ALA A 206 28.90 15.69 -11.44
N GLN A 207 27.58 15.72 -11.67
CA GLN A 207 26.96 15.60 -13.00
C GLN A 207 27.01 16.88 -13.84
N ARG A 208 27.42 18.02 -13.27
CA ARG A 208 27.59 19.28 -14.02
C ARG A 208 28.93 19.37 -14.75
N TYR A 209 29.85 18.44 -14.48
CA TYR A 209 31.16 18.30 -15.11
C TYR A 209 31.24 16.96 -15.83
#